data_AF-A0A645BPZ5-F1
#
_entry.id   AF-A0A645BPZ5-F1
#
_cell.length_a   1.000
_cell.length_b   1.000
_cell.length_c   1.000
_cell.angle_alpha   90.00
_cell.angle_beta   90.00
_cell.angle_gamma   90.00
#
_symmetry.space_group_name_H-M   'P 1'
#
loop_
_entity.id
_entity.type
_entity.pdbx_description
1 polymer ?
#
loop_
_entity_poly.entity_id
_entity_poly.type
_entity_poly.pdbx_seq_one_letter_code
_entity_poly.pdbx_strand_id
1 'polypeptide(L)'
;MVLGSALTVFFWAKWIGRVQHTGYHEYLPDEEIPFSMRFSLGVMALMVLGTGITTMWIFTNIFVPMSQSIFSFNPSLNWEALREVSNFSALVIFGAVALGGLLHYFLFWRGFRRDWVRLPFLCGENVSSQEAKAHEDVRSYDFHSVGGRIEHSHVASYYFRGIINEKLVTGCLNWGAWLIILVLIGNTLTVVR
;
A
#
# COMPACT_ATOMS: atom_id res chain seq x y z
N MET A 1 17.24 12.13 -6.50
CA MET A 1 15.78 11.89 -6.62
C MET A 1 15.33 10.61 -5.93
N VAL A 2 15.97 9.45 -6.17
CA VAL A 2 15.52 8.15 -5.65
C VAL A 2 15.35 8.12 -4.12
N LEU A 3 16.33 8.62 -3.37
CA LEU A 3 16.27 8.66 -1.90
C LEU A 3 15.14 9.55 -1.38
N GLY A 4 14.90 10.69 -2.04
CA GLY A 4 13.78 11.58 -1.72
C GLY A 4 12.44 10.87 -1.91
N SER A 5 12.26 10.19 -3.06
CA SER A 5 11.05 9.41 -3.35
C SER A 5 10.81 8.30 -2.32
N ALA A 6 11.87 7.57 -1.94
CA ALA A 6 11.78 6.49 -0.96
C ALA A 6 11.34 7.01 0.43
N LEU A 7 11.91 8.12 0.89
CA LEU A 7 11.54 8.74 2.16
C LEU A 7 10.10 9.25 2.15
N THR A 8 9.61 9.82 1.05
CA THR A 8 8.20 10.21 0.93
C THR A 8 7.25 9.02 1.02
N VAL A 9 7.55 7.92 0.33
CA VAL A 9 6.72 6.71 0.40
C VAL A 9 6.73 6.13 1.82
N PHE A 10 7.91 6.05 2.45
CA PHE A 10 8.04 5.59 3.83
C PHE A 10 7.24 6.45 4.82
N PHE A 11 7.33 7.78 4.69
CA PHE A 11 6.59 8.72 5.53
C PHE A 11 5.08 8.50 5.40
N TRP A 12 4.56 8.45 4.17
CA TRP A 12 3.13 8.27 3.92
C TRP A 12 2.61 6.90 4.37
N ALA A 13 3.38 5.83 4.12
CA ALA A 13 3.05 4.49 4.59
C ALA A 13 3.00 4.42 6.14
N LYS A 14 3.97 5.06 6.81
CA LYS A 14 3.97 5.13 8.29
C LYS A 14 2.84 6.01 8.83
N TRP A 15 2.48 7.07 8.12
CA TRP A 15 1.40 7.97 8.53
C TRP A 15 0.04 7.27 8.44
N ILE A 16 -0.27 6.62 7.30
CA ILE A 16 -1.54 5.90 7.13
C ILE A 16 -1.66 4.73 8.12
N GLY A 17 -0.56 4.00 8.37
CA GLY A 17 -0.54 2.93 9.37
C GLY A 17 -0.86 3.44 10.77
N ARG A 18 -0.37 4.63 11.15
CA ARG A 18 -0.72 5.24 12.45
C ARG A 18 -2.20 5.61 12.53
N VAL A 19 -2.77 6.20 11.47
CA VAL A 19 -4.20 6.53 11.42
C VAL A 19 -5.08 5.28 11.57
N GLN A 20 -4.66 4.15 10.98
CA GLN A 20 -5.40 2.88 11.07
C GLN A 20 -5.30 2.18 12.44
N HIS A 21 -4.29 2.50 13.25
CA HIS A 21 -4.01 1.81 14.52
C HIS A 21 -4.36 2.60 15.78
N THR A 22 -4.85 3.84 15.67
CA THR A 22 -5.22 4.66 16.84
C THR A 22 -6.66 4.41 17.24
N GLY A 23 -6.89 3.33 18.00
CA GLY A 23 -8.05 3.18 18.88
C GLY A 23 -7.58 3.25 20.33
N TYR A 24 -7.75 4.40 20.99
CA TYR A 24 -7.40 4.56 22.42
C TYR A 24 -8.59 4.24 23.35
N HIS A 25 -9.80 4.14 22.79
CA HIS A 25 -11.04 3.97 23.54
C HIS A 25 -11.79 2.72 23.08
N GLU A 26 -12.37 1.99 24.04
CA GLU A 26 -13.12 0.75 23.83
C GLU A 26 -14.36 0.92 22.93
N TYR A 27 -14.88 2.15 22.88
CA TYR A 27 -15.90 2.60 21.94
C TYR A 27 -15.42 3.90 21.30
N LEU A 28 -15.17 3.86 19.99
CA LEU A 28 -15.16 5.07 19.17
C LEU A 28 -16.62 5.29 18.74
N PRO A 29 -17.26 6.40 19.15
CA PRO A 29 -18.57 6.73 18.62
C PRO A 29 -18.45 6.90 17.10
N ASP A 30 -19.44 6.39 16.35
CA ASP A 30 -19.48 6.56 14.90
C ASP A 30 -19.47 8.06 14.58
N GLU A 31 -18.41 8.53 13.92
CA GLU A 31 -18.30 9.92 13.51
C GLU A 31 -19.23 10.16 12.31
N GLU A 32 -20.30 10.93 12.54
CA GLU A 32 -21.24 11.29 11.49
C GLU A 32 -20.63 12.32 10.54
N ILE A 33 -19.92 11.83 9.52
CA ILE A 33 -19.39 12.70 8.46
C ILE A 33 -20.55 13.25 7.62
N PRO A 34 -20.71 14.58 7.47
CA PRO A 34 -21.80 15.17 6.70
C PRO A 34 -21.71 14.79 5.22
N PHE A 35 -22.87 14.69 4.55
CA PHE A 35 -22.95 14.25 3.15
C PHE A 35 -22.11 15.10 2.19
N SER A 36 -22.05 16.41 2.40
CA SER A 36 -21.23 17.33 1.60
C SER A 36 -19.75 16.97 1.64
N MET A 37 -19.22 16.63 2.81
CA MET A 37 -17.84 16.22 2.99
C MET A 37 -17.58 14.86 2.33
N ARG A 38 -18.48 13.89 2.51
CA ARG A 38 -18.38 12.58 1.84
C ARG A 38 -18.37 12.73 0.31
N PHE A 39 -19.25 13.57 -0.22
CA PHE A 39 -19.33 13.84 -1.65
C PHE A 39 -18.03 14.49 -2.16
N SER A 40 -17.53 15.52 -1.48
CA SER A 40 -16.28 16.19 -1.85
C SER A 40 -15.08 15.22 -1.84
N LEU A 41 -14.96 14.39 -0.80
CA LEU A 41 -13.91 13.38 -0.70
C LEU A 41 -14.03 12.33 -1.81
N GLY A 42 -15.25 11.88 -2.09
CA GLY A 42 -15.53 10.94 -3.18
C GLY A 42 -15.17 11.49 -4.56
N VAL A 43 -15.55 12.74 -4.85
CA VAL A 43 -15.20 13.41 -6.11
C VAL A 43 -13.69 13.57 -6.24
N MET A 44 -13.00 14.03 -5.20
CA MET A 44 -11.53 14.14 -5.23
C MET A 44 -10.87 12.78 -5.47
N ALA A 45 -11.31 11.73 -4.79
CA ALA A 45 -10.78 10.38 -4.98
C ALA A 45 -10.99 9.89 -6.43
N LEU A 46 -12.18 10.11 -6.99
CA LEU A 46 -12.48 9.77 -8.39
C LEU A 46 -11.64 10.58 -9.37
N MET A 47 -11.42 11.87 -9.11
CA MET A 47 -10.55 12.71 -9.94
C MET A 47 -9.11 12.18 -9.92
N VAL A 48 -8.56 11.87 -8.75
CA VAL A 48 -7.21 11.32 -8.63
C VAL A 48 -7.08 10.01 -9.40
N LEU A 49 -8.05 9.09 -9.26
CA LEU A 49 -8.07 7.83 -10.00
C LEU A 49 -8.19 8.05 -11.51
N GLY A 50 -9.10 8.93 -11.94
CA GLY A 50 -9.31 9.27 -13.34
C GLY A 50 -8.06 9.88 -13.97
N THR A 51 -7.40 10.83 -13.27
CA THR A 51 -6.13 11.39 -13.70
C THR A 51 -5.02 10.35 -13.74
N GLY A 52 -4.98 9.41 -12.78
CA GLY A 52 -4.04 8.30 -12.76
C GLY A 52 -4.16 7.44 -14.02
N ILE A 53 -5.38 6.99 -14.35
CA ILE A 53 -5.65 6.15 -15.53
C ILE A 53 -5.31 6.90 -16.83
N THR A 54 -5.63 8.19 -16.89
CA THR A 54 -5.41 9.02 -18.08
C THR A 54 -4.03 9.69 -18.13
N THR A 55 -3.15 9.45 -17.15
CA THR A 55 -1.87 10.18 -17.02
C THR A 55 -1.02 10.07 -18.28
N MET A 56 -0.89 8.86 -18.85
CA MET A 56 -0.09 8.69 -20.08
C MET A 56 -0.74 9.33 -21.30
N TRP A 57 -2.07 9.29 -21.39
CA TRP A 57 -2.78 10.00 -22.46
C TRP A 57 -2.57 11.51 -22.38
N ILE A 58 -2.66 12.08 -21.16
CA ILE A 58 -2.39 13.50 -20.89
C ILE A 58 -0.93 13.83 -21.22
N PHE A 59 0.01 12.98 -20.80
CA PHE A 59 1.44 13.15 -21.08
C PHE A 59 1.70 13.22 -22.59
N THR A 60 1.22 12.24 -23.35
CA THR A 60 1.49 12.11 -24.79
C THR A 60 0.78 13.17 -25.63
N ASN A 61 -0.47 13.51 -25.30
CA ASN A 61 -1.28 14.42 -26.14
C ASN A 61 -1.19 15.89 -25.72
N ILE A 62 -0.77 16.19 -24.48
CA ILE A 62 -0.71 17.57 -23.97
C ILE A 62 0.74 17.96 -23.68
N PHE A 63 1.44 17.22 -22.83
CA PHE A 63 2.77 17.61 -22.38
C PHE A 63 3.86 17.44 -23.45
N VAL A 64 3.84 16.35 -24.22
CA VAL A 64 4.80 16.15 -25.32
C VAL A 64 4.74 17.27 -26.37
N PRO A 65 3.59 17.61 -26.97
CA PRO A 65 3.55 18.71 -27.95
C PRO A 65 3.87 20.07 -27.32
N MET A 66 3.45 20.31 -26.07
CA MET A 66 3.82 21.53 -25.35
C MET A 66 5.34 21.66 -25.18
N SER A 67 6.01 20.58 -24.76
CA SER A 67 7.47 20.56 -24.61
C SER A 67 8.18 20.76 -25.95
N GLN A 68 7.68 20.15 -27.03
CA GLN A 68 8.23 20.35 -28.39
C GLN A 68 8.11 21.80 -28.84
N SER A 69 7.02 22.49 -28.52
CA SER A 69 6.84 23.91 -28.86
C SER A 69 7.79 24.84 -28.10
N ILE A 70 8.13 24.50 -26.85
CA ILE A 70 9.00 25.32 -25.99
C ILE A 70 10.49 25.08 -26.31
N PHE A 71 10.86 23.82 -26.56
CA PHE A 71 12.25 23.40 -26.74
C PHE A 71 12.63 23.10 -28.19
N SER A 72 11.85 23.57 -29.17
CA SER A 72 12.06 23.33 -30.61
C SER A 72 13.45 23.77 -31.10
N PHE A 73 14.12 24.68 -30.40
CA PHE A 73 15.41 25.25 -30.78
C PHE A 73 16.63 24.47 -30.28
N ASN A 74 16.44 23.42 -29.47
CA ASN A 74 17.54 22.61 -28.94
C ASN A 74 17.68 21.28 -29.70
N PRO A 75 18.65 21.17 -30.65
CA PRO A 75 18.88 19.94 -31.41
C PRO A 75 19.49 18.81 -30.58
N SER A 76 19.95 19.08 -29.36
CA SER A 76 20.53 18.10 -28.43
C SER A 76 19.49 17.27 -27.66
N LEU A 77 18.19 17.57 -27.80
CA LEU A 77 17.13 16.83 -27.12
C LEU A 77 16.80 15.54 -27.88
N ASN A 78 16.93 14.42 -27.17
CA ASN A 78 16.56 13.11 -27.69
C ASN A 78 15.03 12.93 -27.65
N TRP A 79 14.36 13.45 -28.68
CA TRP A 79 12.91 13.34 -28.86
C TRP A 79 12.44 11.90 -29.06
N GLU A 80 13.32 11.00 -29.48
CA GLU A 80 13.02 9.59 -29.67
C GLU A 80 12.82 8.89 -28.32
N ALA A 81 13.71 9.15 -27.36
CA ALA A 81 13.57 8.66 -25.98
C ALA A 81 12.27 9.19 -25.33
N LEU A 82 11.89 10.45 -25.59
CA LEU A 82 10.63 11.01 -25.07
C LEU A 82 9.41 10.33 -25.69
N ARG A 83 9.44 10.03 -27.00
CA ARG A 83 8.37 9.31 -27.70
C ARG A 83 8.24 7.87 -27.20
N GLU A 84 9.35 7.19 -26.96
CA GLU A 84 9.36 5.83 -26.43
C GLU A 84 8.67 5.75 -25.07
N VAL A 85 9.01 6.66 -24.14
CA VAL A 85 8.35 6.76 -22.84
C VAL A 85 6.86 7.10 -22.98
N SER A 86 6.51 7.97 -23.93
CA SER A 86 5.12 8.39 -24.16
C SER A 86 4.22 7.27 -24.73
N ASN A 87 4.82 6.27 -25.39
CA ASN A 87 4.09 5.12 -25.93
C ASN A 87 3.85 4.03 -24.88
N PHE A 88 4.39 4.18 -23.66
CA PHE A 88 4.16 3.26 -22.58
C PHE A 88 2.71 3.32 -22.10
N SER A 89 1.98 2.22 -22.27
CA SER A 89 0.57 2.14 -21.88
C SER A 89 0.44 1.94 -20.37
N ALA A 90 0.08 3.00 -19.64
CA ALA A 90 -0.25 2.90 -18.21
C ALA A 90 -1.43 1.97 -17.94
N LEU A 91 -2.31 1.73 -18.92
CA LEU A 91 -3.41 0.76 -18.81
C LEU A 91 -2.90 -0.65 -18.50
N VAL A 92 -1.69 -1.01 -18.94
CA VAL A 92 -1.09 -2.31 -18.61
C VAL A 92 -0.81 -2.40 -17.11
N ILE A 93 -0.26 -1.35 -16.50
CA ILE A 93 0.01 -1.31 -15.05
C ILE A 93 -1.31 -1.36 -14.28
N PHE A 94 -2.26 -0.48 -14.60
CA PHE A 94 -3.56 -0.47 -13.91
C PHE A 94 -4.33 -1.77 -14.12
N GLY A 95 -4.26 -2.36 -15.30
CA GLY A 95 -4.83 -3.68 -15.60
C GLY A 95 -4.20 -4.78 -14.77
N ALA A 96 -2.87 -4.80 -14.64
CA ALA A 96 -2.16 -5.75 -13.79
C ALA A 96 -2.50 -5.58 -12.31
N VAL A 97 -2.58 -4.34 -11.81
CA VAL A 97 -2.99 -4.04 -10.42
C VAL A 97 -4.44 -4.46 -10.18
N ALA A 98 -5.35 -4.15 -11.11
CA ALA A 98 -6.76 -4.52 -11.01
C ALA A 98 -6.92 -6.05 -11.04
N LEU A 99 -6.23 -6.74 -11.96
CA LEU A 99 -6.24 -8.20 -12.02
C LEU A 99 -5.64 -8.82 -10.76
N GLY A 100 -4.53 -8.27 -10.26
CA GLY A 100 -3.92 -8.69 -9.00
C GLY A 100 -4.86 -8.51 -7.82
N GLY A 101 -5.54 -7.37 -7.73
CA GLY A 101 -6.56 -7.09 -6.71
C GLY A 101 -7.77 -8.02 -6.82
N LEU A 102 -8.21 -8.33 -8.04
CA LEU A 102 -9.33 -9.25 -8.28
C LEU A 102 -8.96 -10.69 -7.91
N LEU A 103 -7.80 -11.18 -8.34
CA LEU A 103 -7.26 -12.48 -7.91
C LEU A 103 -7.10 -12.52 -6.40
N HIS A 104 -6.59 -11.45 -5.79
CA HIS A 104 -6.45 -11.34 -4.35
C HIS A 104 -7.81 -11.44 -3.64
N TYR A 105 -8.81 -10.73 -4.14
CA TYR A 105 -10.18 -10.79 -3.63
C TYR A 105 -10.76 -12.20 -3.72
N PHE A 106 -10.64 -12.88 -4.87
CA PHE A 106 -11.19 -14.22 -5.04
C PHE A 106 -10.45 -15.30 -4.25
N LEU A 107 -9.13 -15.21 -4.13
CA LEU A 107 -8.31 -16.23 -3.46
C LEU A 107 -8.29 -16.06 -1.93
N PHE A 108 -8.20 -14.82 -1.44
CA PHE A 108 -7.99 -14.55 -0.01
C PHE A 108 -9.24 -13.96 0.66
N TRP A 109 -9.90 -13.00 0.03
CA TRP A 109 -11.03 -12.30 0.64
C TRP A 109 -12.30 -13.18 0.72
N ARG A 110 -12.56 -13.99 -0.30
CA ARG A 110 -13.72 -14.91 -0.29
C ARG A 110 -13.60 -16.02 0.76
N GLY A 111 -12.37 -16.40 1.13
CA GLY A 111 -12.08 -17.38 2.17
C GLY A 111 -11.96 -16.78 3.57
N PHE A 112 -12.19 -15.47 3.72
CA PHE A 112 -11.93 -14.74 4.95
C PHE A 112 -12.85 -15.22 6.09
N ARG A 113 -12.23 -15.77 7.13
CA ARG A 113 -12.90 -16.16 8.38
C ARG A 113 -12.64 -15.09 9.44
N ARG A 114 -13.64 -14.79 10.27
CA ARG A 114 -13.52 -13.83 11.39
C ARG A 114 -12.35 -14.17 12.32
N ASP A 115 -12.02 -15.46 12.46
CA ASP A 115 -10.93 -15.97 13.29
C ASP A 115 -9.51 -15.55 12.82
N TRP A 116 -9.37 -14.99 11.62
CA TRP A 116 -8.07 -14.59 11.05
C TRP A 116 -7.65 -13.17 11.42
N VAL A 117 -8.53 -12.41 12.07
CA VAL A 117 -8.22 -11.13 12.67
C VAL A 117 -7.50 -11.40 13.98
N ARG A 118 -6.17 -11.32 13.98
CA ARG A 118 -5.38 -11.28 15.22
C ARG A 118 -5.18 -9.82 15.63
N LEU A 119 -5.27 -9.59 16.93
CA LEU A 119 -5.12 -8.29 17.56
C LEU A 119 -3.61 -7.98 17.77
N PRO A 120 -3.25 -6.71 18.03
CA PRO A 120 -1.88 -6.23 17.93
C PRO A 120 -0.95 -6.93 18.91
N PHE A 121 0.32 -6.97 18.52
CA PHE A 121 1.41 -7.35 19.41
C PHE A 121 1.54 -6.28 20.51
N LEU A 122 1.10 -6.62 21.72
CA LEU A 122 1.37 -5.82 22.91
C LEU A 122 2.72 -6.25 23.49
N CYS A 123 3.40 -5.37 24.21
CA CYS A 123 4.72 -5.62 24.80
C CYS A 123 4.70 -6.59 26.00
N GLY A 124 3.85 -7.63 25.97
CA GLY A 124 3.71 -8.69 26.98
C GLY A 124 3.48 -10.07 26.35
N GLU A 125 3.36 -11.10 27.17
CA GLU A 125 2.98 -12.45 26.73
C GLU A 125 1.49 -12.46 26.38
N ASN A 126 1.17 -12.51 25.08
CA ASN A 126 -0.20 -12.66 24.62
C ASN A 126 -0.74 -14.01 25.09
N VAL A 127 -1.97 -14.04 25.59
CA VAL A 127 -2.64 -15.29 25.96
C VAL A 127 -2.72 -16.20 24.73
N SER A 128 -2.31 -17.45 24.88
CA SER A 128 -2.22 -18.36 23.75
C SER A 128 -3.61 -18.64 23.15
N SER A 129 -3.66 -18.89 21.84
CA SER A 129 -4.92 -19.25 21.17
C SER A 129 -5.52 -20.58 21.64
N GLN A 130 -4.83 -21.33 22.51
CA GLN A 130 -5.36 -22.52 23.19
C GLN A 130 -6.03 -22.14 24.52
N GLU A 131 -5.44 -21.23 25.29
CA GLU A 131 -6.02 -20.71 26.54
C GLU A 131 -7.29 -19.90 26.28
N ALA A 132 -7.31 -19.08 25.22
CA ALA A 132 -8.51 -18.34 24.80
C ALA A 132 -9.66 -19.25 24.32
N LYS A 133 -9.40 -20.51 24.01
CA LYS A 133 -10.46 -21.49 23.68
C LYS A 133 -10.94 -22.28 24.90
N ALA A 134 -10.14 -22.32 25.97
CA ALA A 134 -10.45 -23.03 27.20
C ALA A 134 -11.32 -22.19 28.15
N HIS A 135 -11.22 -20.87 28.07
CA HIS A 135 -12.02 -19.92 28.85
C HIS A 135 -12.92 -19.09 27.93
N GLU A 136 -14.24 -19.23 28.10
CA GLU A 136 -15.25 -18.56 27.25
C GLU A 136 -15.22 -17.02 27.38
N ASP A 137 -14.72 -16.51 28.50
CA ASP A 137 -14.57 -15.08 28.79
C ASP A 137 -13.24 -14.47 28.31
N VAL A 138 -12.24 -15.29 27.94
CA VAL A 138 -10.93 -14.80 27.53
C VAL A 138 -10.94 -14.49 26.05
N ARG A 139 -10.80 -13.22 25.73
CA ARG A 139 -10.84 -12.74 24.35
C ARG A 139 -9.44 -12.61 23.79
N SER A 140 -9.32 -12.63 22.48
CA SER A 140 -8.04 -12.59 21.76
C SER A 140 -7.25 -11.27 21.91
N TYR A 141 -7.76 -10.30 22.68
CA TYR A 141 -7.12 -9.01 23.02
C TYR A 141 -6.64 -8.94 24.47
N ASP A 142 -6.66 -10.07 25.17
CA ASP A 142 -6.29 -10.17 26.58
C ASP A 142 -4.81 -10.53 26.68
N PHE A 143 -4.07 -9.83 27.54
CA PHE A 143 -2.64 -10.07 27.76
C PHE A 143 -2.32 -10.13 29.25
N HIS A 144 -1.24 -10.83 29.60
CA HIS A 144 -0.74 -10.84 30.97
C HIS A 144 0.02 -9.53 31.27
N SER A 145 -0.57 -8.70 32.12
CA SER A 145 0.05 -7.52 32.69
C SER A 145 0.97 -7.88 33.86
N VAL A 146 1.68 -6.89 34.40
CA VAL A 146 2.60 -7.05 35.54
C VAL A 146 1.82 -7.62 36.73
N GLY A 147 2.28 -8.76 37.25
CA GLY A 147 1.61 -9.48 38.34
C GLY A 147 0.59 -10.54 37.90
N GLY A 148 0.61 -10.95 36.62
CA GLY A 148 -0.18 -12.08 36.11
C GLY A 148 -1.66 -11.78 35.91
N ARG A 149 -2.07 -10.52 36.11
CA ARG A 149 -3.44 -10.06 35.85
C ARG A 149 -3.70 -10.02 34.36
N ILE A 150 -4.89 -10.45 33.96
CA ILE A 150 -5.35 -10.34 32.58
C ILE A 150 -5.84 -8.90 32.40
N GLU A 151 -5.19 -8.16 31.50
CA GLU A 151 -5.62 -6.82 31.08
C GLU A 151 -6.06 -6.85 29.62
N HIS A 152 -7.01 -5.98 29.28
CA HIS A 152 -7.60 -5.88 27.95
C HIS A 152 -6.90 -4.79 27.14
N SER A 153 -6.39 -5.13 25.96
CA SER A 153 -5.89 -4.13 25.03
C SER A 153 -7.01 -3.48 24.25
N HIS A 154 -7.09 -2.16 24.34
CA HIS A 154 -8.02 -1.34 23.56
C HIS A 154 -7.53 -1.02 22.14
N VAL A 155 -6.28 -1.40 21.80
CA VAL A 155 -5.73 -1.22 20.46
C VAL A 155 -6.06 -2.45 19.64
N ALA A 156 -6.73 -2.28 18.51
CA ALA A 156 -6.88 -3.30 17.49
C ALA A 156 -5.96 -2.97 16.32
N SER A 157 -5.05 -3.87 15.98
CA SER A 157 -4.32 -3.82 14.72
C SER A 157 -4.98 -4.80 13.79
N TYR A 158 -5.48 -4.31 12.65
CA TYR A 158 -5.87 -5.17 11.53
C TYR A 158 -4.61 -5.73 10.86
N TYR A 159 -3.77 -6.42 11.63
CA TYR A 159 -2.63 -7.14 11.08
C TYR A 159 -3.20 -8.43 10.49
N PHE A 160 -3.56 -8.38 9.21
CA PHE A 160 -4.22 -9.46 8.50
C PHE A 160 -3.25 -10.64 8.29
N ARG A 161 -3.02 -11.45 9.32
CA ARG A 161 -2.13 -12.63 9.28
C ARG A 161 -2.56 -13.66 8.24
N GLY A 162 -3.86 -13.71 7.91
CA GLY A 162 -4.39 -14.58 6.86
C GLY A 162 -4.18 -14.06 5.43
N ILE A 163 -3.93 -12.76 5.26
CA ILE A 163 -3.83 -12.09 3.94
C ILE A 163 -2.36 -11.79 3.61
N ILE A 164 -1.60 -11.32 4.59
CA ILE A 164 -0.20 -10.95 4.46
C ILE A 164 0.61 -11.89 5.35
N ASN A 165 1.15 -12.96 4.74
CA ASN A 165 2.19 -13.73 5.39
C ASN A 165 3.50 -12.94 5.26
N GLU A 166 3.81 -12.15 6.29
CA GLU A 166 4.97 -11.26 6.32
C GLU A 166 6.26 -11.97 5.93
N LYS A 167 6.45 -13.23 6.34
CA LYS A 167 7.65 -14.00 5.99
C LYS A 167 7.74 -14.27 4.47
N LEU A 168 6.62 -14.62 3.84
CA LEU A 168 6.56 -14.86 2.39
C LEU A 168 6.64 -13.57 1.60
N VAL A 169 5.89 -12.54 2.03
CA VAL A 169 5.83 -11.24 1.33
C VAL A 169 7.16 -10.53 1.41
N THR A 170 7.77 -10.43 2.59
CA THR A 170 9.10 -9.85 2.76
C THR A 170 10.17 -10.66 2.03
N GLY A 171 10.05 -12.00 2.02
CA GLY A 171 10.93 -12.87 1.24
C GLY A 171 10.85 -12.60 -0.27
N CYS A 172 9.64 -12.56 -0.83
CA CYS A 172 9.40 -12.26 -2.25
C CYS A 172 9.84 -10.84 -2.63
N LEU A 173 9.51 -9.84 -1.82
CA LEU A 173 9.90 -8.44 -2.08
C LEU A 173 11.41 -8.26 -2.04
N ASN A 174 12.11 -8.86 -1.08
CA ASN A 174 13.57 -8.83 -1.05
C ASN A 174 14.17 -9.49 -2.28
N TRP A 175 13.64 -10.65 -2.69
CA TRP A 175 14.11 -11.34 -3.89
C TRP A 175 13.87 -10.50 -5.16
N GLY A 176 12.69 -9.90 -5.29
CA GLY A 176 12.37 -8.98 -6.39
C GLY A 176 13.26 -7.73 -6.40
N ALA A 177 13.55 -7.16 -5.23
CA ALA A 177 14.46 -6.03 -5.10
C ALA A 177 15.88 -6.36 -5.58
N TRP A 178 16.40 -7.54 -5.22
CA TRP A 178 17.69 -8.03 -5.73
C TRP A 178 17.71 -8.17 -7.25
N LEU A 179 16.63 -8.70 -7.83
CA LEU A 179 16.51 -8.85 -9.28
C LEU A 179 16.49 -7.48 -9.99
N ILE A 180 15.77 -6.51 -9.45
CA ILE A 180 15.75 -5.13 -9.97
C ILE A 180 17.15 -4.50 -9.91
N ILE A 181 17.88 -4.67 -8.81
CA ILE A 181 19.26 -4.16 -8.68
C ILE A 181 20.17 -4.79 -9.73
N LEU A 182 20.08 -6.11 -9.94
CA LEU A 182 20.89 -6.81 -10.95
C LEU A 182 20.58 -6.31 -12.37
N VAL A 183 19.30 -6.11 -12.71
CA VAL A 183 18.89 -5.58 -14.03
C VAL A 183 19.40 -4.16 -14.22
N LEU A 184 19.27 -3.30 -13.19
CA LEU A 184 19.77 -1.91 -13.25
C LEU A 184 21.29 -1.87 -13.47
N ILE A 185 22.06 -2.67 -12.74
CA ILE A 185 23.52 -2.76 -12.91
C ILE A 185 23.85 -3.29 -14.30
N GLY A 186 23.16 -4.35 -14.76
CA GLY A 186 23.35 -4.94 -16.08
C GLY A 186 23.10 -3.95 -17.22
N ASN A 187 22.00 -3.19 -17.16
CA ASN A 187 21.69 -2.13 -18.13
C ASN A 187 22.73 -0.99 -18.08
N THR A 188 23.18 -0.61 -16.89
CA THR A 188 24.20 0.45 -16.76
C THR A 188 25.52 0.00 -17.40
N LEU A 189 25.94 -1.25 -17.21
CA LEU A 189 27.17 -1.79 -17.80
C LEU A 189 27.08 -1.95 -19.32
N THR A 190 25.90 -2.22 -19.88
CA THR A 190 25.70 -2.33 -21.33
C THR A 190 25.68 -0.97 -22.02
N VAL A 191 25.16 0.07 -21.36
CA VAL A 191 25.15 1.45 -21.90
C VAL A 191 26.53 2.11 -21.85
N VAL A 192 27.40 1.69 -20.92
CA VAL A 192 28.77 2.23 -20.77
C VAL A 192 29.76 1.60 -21.78
N ARG A 193 29.37 0.53 -22.48
CA ARG A 193 30.17 -0.14 -23.52
C ARG A 193 29.83 0.40 -24.91
#